data_AF-A0A2M8CDJ8-F1
#
_entry.id   AF-A0A2M8CDJ8-F1
#
_cell.length_a   1.000
_cell.length_b   1.000
_cell.length_c   1.000
_cell.angle_alpha   90.00
_cell.angle_beta   90.00
_cell.angle_gamma   90.00
#
_symmetry.space_group_name_H-M   'P 1'
#
loop_
_entity.id
_entity.type
_entity.pdbx_description
1 polymer ?
#
loop_
_entity_poly.entity_id
_entity_poly.type
_entity_poly.pdbx_seq_one_letter_code
_entity_poly.pdbx_strand_id
1 'polypeptide(L)'
;MSKNLIVLFIVVLLIVGGFSIYTYDQSNQAKKELEEKNLRLESSNELISELKENIKEKEKQIEELSANLTKEKKDLEQEYTDKLSILTEERAKLEASLAEKEKIWLDQDKEKEQFMIKLEEEVKGYKESISKLDNEIVNLKEGVVQLTNEKKDLEQEYTDKLSGLMEEKINLGTLLAEKEEIIKTIESQKEEAEQAVFSKDRLISELTGDIEEKEAQINELQANLTKEEKDLEKEYADKLPGLMEEKARLEAQLIQQEEMLKAKDREKEEFIAKLETYSNQINELKDKLTLQESEKEKDYTAELSILREEKSAFETQLKTSQALLSEREDTITILKQQKEESEKNLADQDKIVVELSESIKGYENQVTEIKEQMAKEGKEKEAECASRLSLLMEEKSIVEAKLAEAMQKGIPDYYEVKRGDSLWKIAERFYNQGEEWIKIFEANLDKIKNPNLIYPYQRLTIPKE
;
A
#
# COMPACT_ATOMS: atom_id res chain seq x y z
N MET A 1 22.50 24.30 162.79
CA MET A 1 22.77 23.43 161.62
C MET A 1 21.53 23.18 160.73
N SER A 2 20.51 24.07 160.67
CA SER A 2 19.28 23.84 159.86
C SER A 2 19.07 24.77 158.65
N LYS A 3 19.80 25.89 158.52
CA LYS A 3 19.63 26.83 157.40
C LYS A 3 20.34 26.38 156.10
N ASN A 4 21.51 25.76 156.19
CA ASN A 4 22.28 25.33 155.01
C ASN A 4 21.66 24.14 154.27
N LEU A 5 20.94 23.25 154.97
CA LEU A 5 20.27 22.10 154.36
C LEU A 5 19.04 22.52 153.55
N ILE A 6 18.29 23.52 154.04
CA ILE A 6 17.14 24.10 153.32
C ILE A 6 17.62 24.80 152.04
N VAL A 7 18.72 25.56 152.11
CA VAL A 7 19.31 26.19 150.91
C VAL A 7 19.80 25.14 149.91
N LEU A 8 20.45 24.06 150.36
CA LEU A 8 20.87 22.96 149.49
C LEU A 8 19.67 22.26 148.82
N PHE A 9 18.58 22.05 149.56
CA PHE A 9 17.37 21.42 149.04
C PHE A 9 16.66 22.30 148.01
N ILE A 10 16.62 23.63 148.23
CA ILE A 10 16.10 24.60 147.26
C ILE A 10 16.97 24.63 145.99
N VAL A 11 18.31 24.58 146.12
CA VAL A 11 19.22 24.52 144.97
C VAL A 11 19.04 23.23 144.18
N VAL A 12 18.91 22.08 144.84
CA VAL A 12 18.61 20.80 144.17
C VAL A 12 17.25 20.84 143.46
N LEU A 13 16.22 21.40 144.08
CA LEU A 13 14.90 21.56 143.43
C LEU A 13 14.96 22.51 142.23
N LEU A 14 15.77 23.56 142.27
CA LEU A 14 15.97 24.46 141.13
C LEU A 14 16.77 23.79 140.01
N ILE A 15 17.77 22.97 140.32
CA ILE A 15 18.53 22.20 139.33
C ILE A 15 17.64 21.12 138.68
N VAL A 16 16.88 20.37 139.48
CA VAL A 16 15.95 19.34 138.99
C VAL A 16 14.80 19.96 138.21
N GLY A 17 14.25 21.10 138.66
CA GLY A 17 13.23 21.87 137.94
C GLY A 17 13.77 22.44 136.63
N GLY A 18 14.97 23.02 136.63
CA GLY A 18 15.64 23.53 135.44
C GLY A 18 15.99 22.43 134.44
N PHE A 19 16.46 21.27 134.91
CA PHE A 19 16.71 20.09 134.07
C PHE A 19 15.40 19.52 133.51
N SER A 20 14.32 19.49 134.30
CA SER A 20 12.99 19.04 133.84
C SER A 20 12.41 19.98 132.78
N ILE A 21 12.59 21.30 132.92
CA ILE A 21 12.19 22.29 131.92
C ILE A 21 13.07 22.17 130.66
N TYR A 22 14.39 22.00 130.80
CA TYR A 22 15.31 21.83 129.67
C TYR A 22 15.02 20.55 128.87
N THR A 23 14.82 19.42 129.56
CA THR A 23 14.44 18.14 128.92
C THR A 23 13.03 18.17 128.33
N TYR A 24 12.10 18.91 128.93
CA TYR A 24 10.78 19.16 128.37
C TYR A 24 10.86 20.01 127.10
N ASP A 25 11.66 21.09 127.11
CA ASP A 25 11.86 21.97 125.95
C ASP A 25 12.55 21.22 124.80
N GLN A 26 13.58 20.44 125.10
CA GLN A 26 14.27 19.60 124.11
C GLN A 26 13.34 18.51 123.52
N SER A 27 12.48 17.90 124.34
CA SER A 27 11.47 16.94 123.88
C SER A 27 10.40 17.60 123.01
N ASN A 28 9.96 18.81 123.38
CA ASN A 28 8.97 19.57 122.62
C ASN A 28 9.55 20.08 121.28
N GLN A 29 10.81 20.50 121.27
CA GLN A 29 11.57 20.83 120.06
C GLN A 29 11.72 19.61 119.14
N ALA A 30 12.10 18.45 119.69
CA ALA A 30 12.19 17.19 118.95
C ALA A 30 10.83 16.71 118.41
N LYS A 31 9.73 17.01 119.11
CA LYS A 31 8.35 16.71 118.66
C LYS A 31 7.94 17.64 117.52
N LYS A 32 8.24 18.93 117.62
CA LYS A 32 7.99 19.91 116.54
C LYS A 32 8.79 19.58 115.28
N GLU A 33 10.07 19.21 115.42
CA GLU A 33 10.91 18.75 114.30
C GLU A 33 10.37 17.47 113.65
N LEU A 34 9.76 16.57 114.42
CA LEU A 34 9.15 15.35 113.91
C LEU A 34 7.84 15.62 113.18
N GLU A 35 6.99 16.48 113.74
CA GLU A 35 5.74 16.88 113.10
C GLU A 35 6.04 17.58 111.77
N GLU A 36 7.07 18.42 111.73
CA GLU A 36 7.58 19.04 110.51
C GLU A 36 8.13 18.01 109.51
N LYS A 37 8.90 17.00 109.96
CA LYS A 37 9.41 15.92 109.11
C LYS A 37 8.32 15.00 108.57
N ASN A 38 7.29 14.68 109.37
CA ASN A 38 6.14 13.89 108.94
C ASN A 38 5.31 14.63 107.91
N LEU A 39 5.10 15.94 108.11
CA LEU A 39 4.43 16.79 107.12
C LEU A 39 5.22 16.82 105.80
N ARG A 40 6.55 16.91 105.86
CA ARG A 40 7.43 16.82 104.69
C ARG A 40 7.38 15.45 103.99
N LEU A 41 7.26 14.37 104.76
CA LEU A 41 7.14 13.01 104.24
C LEU A 41 5.80 12.80 103.52
N GLU A 42 4.71 13.27 104.11
CA GLU A 42 3.38 13.20 103.51
C GLU A 42 3.33 13.99 102.20
N SER A 43 3.87 15.21 102.20
CA SER A 43 4.05 16.02 100.99
C SER A 43 4.96 15.34 99.95
N SER A 44 6.03 14.65 100.36
CA SER A 44 6.90 13.92 99.43
C SER A 44 6.22 12.71 98.80
N ASN A 45 5.41 11.98 99.56
CA ASN A 45 4.64 10.84 99.06
C ASN A 45 3.55 11.27 98.07
N GLU A 46 2.91 12.43 98.33
CA GLU A 46 1.96 13.04 97.41
C GLU A 46 2.65 13.41 96.09
N LEU A 47 3.81 14.08 96.14
CA LEU A 47 4.61 14.38 94.95
C LEU A 47 5.06 13.12 94.19
N ILE A 48 5.47 12.05 94.88
CA ILE A 48 5.83 10.77 94.26
C ILE A 48 4.64 10.16 93.51
N SER A 49 3.43 10.26 94.08
CA SER A 49 2.20 9.78 93.45
C SER A 49 1.87 10.59 92.19
N GLU A 50 1.93 11.93 92.29
CA GLU A 50 1.71 12.83 91.15
C GLU A 50 2.72 12.59 90.02
N LEU A 51 4.01 12.40 90.36
CA LEU A 51 5.06 12.14 89.37
C LEU A 51 4.86 10.78 88.68
N LYS A 52 4.42 9.74 89.41
CA LYS A 52 4.10 8.43 88.81
C LYS A 52 2.89 8.50 87.88
N GLU A 53 1.87 9.25 88.26
CA GLU A 53 0.70 9.47 87.40
C GLU A 53 1.08 10.24 86.13
N ASN A 54 1.94 11.27 86.25
CA ASN A 54 2.48 11.99 85.11
C ASN A 54 3.31 11.10 84.18
N ILE A 55 4.16 10.20 84.71
CA ILE A 55 4.93 9.25 83.89
C ILE A 55 3.98 8.34 83.11
N LYS A 56 2.96 7.78 83.78
CA LYS A 56 1.97 6.90 83.16
C LYS A 56 1.18 7.61 82.05
N GLU A 57 0.79 8.86 82.26
CA GLU A 57 0.11 9.66 81.25
C GLU A 57 1.02 9.95 80.05
N LYS A 58 2.31 10.27 80.30
CA LYS A 58 3.30 10.46 79.22
C LYS A 58 3.56 9.18 78.44
N GLU A 59 3.61 8.02 79.08
CA GLU A 59 3.72 6.72 78.41
C GLU A 59 2.52 6.43 77.50
N LYS A 60 1.30 6.68 78.00
CA LYS A 60 0.09 6.54 77.20
C LYS A 60 0.09 7.47 75.97
N GLN A 61 0.55 8.71 76.13
CA GLN A 61 0.69 9.66 75.02
C GLN A 61 1.73 9.19 73.99
N ILE A 62 2.84 8.58 74.43
CA ILE A 62 3.85 7.99 73.54
C ILE A 62 3.23 6.81 72.75
N GLU A 63 2.51 5.92 73.43
CA GLU A 63 1.84 4.78 72.77
C GLU A 63 0.80 5.23 71.74
N GLU A 64 -0.06 6.19 72.09
CA GLU A 64 -1.10 6.73 71.21
C GLU A 64 -0.50 7.42 69.97
N LEU A 65 0.56 8.21 70.15
CA LEU A 65 1.28 8.83 69.03
C LEU A 65 1.92 7.78 68.11
N SER A 66 2.50 6.72 68.68
CA SER A 66 3.11 5.65 67.88
C SER A 66 2.08 4.86 67.06
N ALA A 67 0.90 4.59 67.63
CA ALA A 67 -0.19 3.91 66.94
C ALA A 67 -0.79 4.78 65.81
N ASN A 68 -1.00 6.07 66.06
CA ASN A 68 -1.51 7.00 65.05
C ASN A 68 -0.53 7.17 63.87
N LEU A 69 0.77 7.26 64.14
CA LEU A 69 1.81 7.30 63.11
C LEU A 69 1.78 6.07 62.21
N THR A 70 1.66 4.89 62.83
CA THR A 70 1.63 3.61 62.08
C THR A 70 0.41 3.54 61.17
N LYS A 71 -0.73 4.04 61.64
CA LYS A 71 -1.98 4.10 60.87
C LYS A 71 -1.88 5.11 59.73
N GLU A 72 -1.45 6.34 60.00
CA GLU A 72 -1.34 7.40 58.99
C GLU A 72 -0.34 7.02 57.88
N LYS A 73 0.79 6.37 58.24
CA LYS A 73 1.73 5.83 57.26
C LYS A 73 1.09 4.77 56.37
N LYS A 74 0.32 3.85 56.96
CA LYS A 74 -0.36 2.79 56.21
C LYS A 74 -1.45 3.33 55.29
N ASP A 75 -2.23 4.30 55.77
CA ASP A 75 -3.30 4.94 54.99
C ASP A 75 -2.70 5.73 53.81
N LEU A 76 -1.59 6.44 54.03
CA LEU A 76 -0.85 7.17 52.98
C LEU A 76 -0.21 6.23 51.96
N GLU A 77 0.47 5.16 52.42
CA GLU A 77 1.00 4.12 51.55
C GLU A 77 -0.10 3.51 50.67
N GLN A 78 -1.27 3.20 51.24
CA GLN A 78 -2.39 2.64 50.49
C GLN A 78 -2.92 3.62 49.41
N GLU A 79 -3.16 4.88 49.77
CA GLU A 79 -3.67 5.89 48.83
C GLU A 79 -2.74 6.08 47.62
N TYR A 80 -1.43 6.16 47.85
CA TYR A 80 -0.48 6.31 46.76
C TYR A 80 -0.30 5.02 45.95
N THR A 81 -0.42 3.84 46.57
CA THR A 81 -0.36 2.57 45.85
C THR A 81 -1.57 2.41 44.92
N ASP A 82 -2.76 2.82 45.37
CA ASP A 82 -3.98 2.80 44.56
C ASP A 82 -3.86 3.77 43.37
N LYS A 83 -3.40 5.01 43.59
CA LYS A 83 -3.15 5.98 42.52
C LYS A 83 -2.12 5.47 41.50
N LEU A 84 -1.04 4.85 41.96
CA LEU A 84 -0.01 4.28 41.10
C LEU A 84 -0.55 3.12 40.26
N SER A 85 -1.41 2.28 40.83
CA SER A 85 -2.05 1.17 40.13
C SER A 85 -2.96 1.66 39.00
N ILE A 86 -3.81 2.66 39.26
CA ILE A 86 -4.73 3.22 38.25
C ILE A 86 -3.93 3.82 37.08
N LEU A 87 -2.92 4.65 37.38
CA LEU A 87 -2.08 5.26 36.35
C LEU A 87 -1.29 4.23 35.52
N THR A 88 -0.85 3.14 36.14
CA THR A 88 -0.14 2.06 35.44
C THR A 88 -1.07 1.29 34.50
N GLU A 89 -2.32 1.05 34.91
CA GLU A 89 -3.32 0.38 34.07
C GLU A 89 -3.74 1.24 32.88
N GLU A 90 -3.95 2.55 33.09
CA GLU A 90 -4.27 3.50 32.01
C GLU A 90 -3.14 3.60 30.98
N ARG A 91 -1.88 3.65 31.45
CA ARG A 91 -0.70 3.59 30.57
C ARG A 91 -0.69 2.32 29.71
N ALA A 92 -0.87 1.15 30.32
CA ALA A 92 -0.82 -0.12 29.60
C ALA A 92 -1.93 -0.22 28.53
N LYS A 93 -3.13 0.32 28.81
CA LYS A 93 -4.22 0.39 27.82
C LYS A 93 -3.87 1.27 26.62
N LEU A 94 -3.23 2.43 26.85
CA LEU A 94 -2.80 3.32 25.78
C LEU A 94 -1.71 2.69 24.92
N GLU A 95 -0.70 2.08 25.54
CA GLU A 95 0.39 1.38 24.83
C GLU A 95 -0.15 0.23 23.96
N ALA A 96 -1.09 -0.57 24.47
CA ALA A 96 -1.72 -1.64 23.72
C ALA A 96 -2.54 -1.14 22.51
N SER A 97 -3.31 -0.05 22.69
CA SER A 97 -4.10 0.54 21.61
C SER A 97 -3.23 1.13 20.50
N LEU A 98 -2.08 1.71 20.87
CA LEU A 98 -1.12 2.26 19.91
C LEU A 98 -0.48 1.15 19.07
N ALA A 99 -0.02 0.06 19.70
CA ALA A 99 0.55 -1.09 19.01
C ALA A 99 -0.44 -1.79 18.06
N GLU A 100 -1.73 -1.89 18.45
CA GLU A 100 -2.77 -2.44 17.58
C GLU A 100 -2.98 -1.59 16.32
N LYS A 101 -3.03 -0.26 16.46
CA LYS A 101 -3.18 0.66 15.32
C LYS A 101 -1.99 0.62 14.37
N GLU A 102 -0.76 0.61 14.89
CA GLU A 102 0.46 0.51 14.09
C GLU A 102 0.46 -0.76 13.23
N LYS A 103 0.05 -1.89 13.81
CA LYS A 103 -0.03 -3.17 13.09
C LYS A 103 -1.05 -3.14 11.95
N ILE A 104 -2.27 -2.65 12.21
CA ILE A 104 -3.32 -2.55 11.19
C ILE A 104 -2.85 -1.69 10.01
N TRP A 105 -2.17 -0.58 10.30
CA TRP A 105 -1.67 0.31 9.27
C TRP A 105 -0.59 -0.35 8.40
N LEU A 106 0.37 -1.04 9.02
CA LEU A 106 1.45 -1.74 8.30
C LEU A 106 0.91 -2.86 7.39
N ASP A 107 -0.09 -3.61 7.86
CA ASP A 107 -0.73 -4.66 7.06
C ASP A 107 -1.46 -4.07 5.84
N GLN A 108 -2.17 -2.94 6.01
CA GLN A 108 -2.86 -2.25 4.92
C GLN A 108 -1.91 -1.66 3.86
N ASP A 109 -0.81 -1.05 4.29
CA ASP A 109 0.19 -0.48 3.38
C ASP A 109 0.82 -1.58 2.50
N LYS A 110 1.15 -2.71 3.12
CA LYS A 110 1.69 -3.89 2.42
C LYS A 110 0.73 -4.49 1.40
N GLU A 111 -0.56 -4.58 1.71
CA GLU A 111 -1.58 -5.05 0.76
C GLU A 111 -1.72 -4.12 -0.45
N LYS A 112 -1.73 -2.80 -0.22
CA LYS A 112 -1.79 -1.81 -1.30
C LYS A 112 -0.56 -1.88 -2.20
N GLU A 113 0.64 -2.01 -1.64
CA GLU A 113 1.88 -2.12 -2.41
C GLU A 113 1.89 -3.39 -3.27
N GLN A 114 1.45 -4.53 -2.74
CA GLN A 114 1.32 -5.76 -3.52
C GLN A 114 0.30 -5.65 -4.64
N PHE A 115 -0.81 -4.94 -4.42
CA PHE A 115 -1.82 -4.70 -5.44
C PHE A 115 -1.28 -3.79 -6.57
N MET A 116 -0.54 -2.75 -6.21
CA MET A 116 0.12 -1.85 -7.18
C MET A 116 1.12 -2.59 -8.06
N ILE A 117 1.96 -3.45 -7.49
CA ILE A 117 2.94 -4.25 -8.25
C ILE A 117 2.23 -5.12 -9.30
N LYS A 118 1.13 -5.79 -8.93
CA LYS A 118 0.34 -6.62 -9.87
C LYS A 118 -0.24 -5.79 -11.01
N LEU A 119 -0.78 -4.61 -10.73
CA LEU A 119 -1.30 -3.71 -11.75
C LEU A 119 -0.20 -3.23 -12.70
N GLU A 120 0.98 -2.90 -12.19
CA GLU A 120 2.11 -2.48 -13.02
C GLU A 120 2.60 -3.60 -13.95
N GLU A 121 2.63 -4.85 -13.46
CA GLU A 121 2.95 -6.03 -14.27
C GLU A 121 1.90 -6.27 -15.37
N GLU A 122 0.61 -6.16 -15.06
CA GLU A 122 -0.48 -6.26 -16.05
C GLU A 122 -0.35 -5.17 -17.13
N VAL A 123 -0.15 -3.91 -16.73
CA VAL A 123 0.06 -2.79 -17.66
C VAL A 123 1.27 -3.03 -18.57
N LYS A 124 2.36 -3.57 -18.02
CA LYS A 124 3.53 -3.94 -18.81
C LYS A 124 3.18 -5.02 -19.84
N GLY A 125 2.46 -6.07 -19.44
CA GLY A 125 2.00 -7.13 -20.34
C GLY A 125 1.10 -6.62 -21.47
N TYR A 126 0.19 -5.67 -21.17
CA TYR A 126 -0.63 -5.01 -22.18
C TYR A 126 0.21 -4.17 -23.16
N LYS A 127 1.19 -3.41 -22.67
CA LYS A 127 2.10 -2.61 -23.53
C LYS A 127 2.90 -3.49 -24.50
N GLU A 128 3.43 -4.61 -24.01
CA GLU A 128 4.15 -5.57 -24.86
C GLU A 128 3.23 -6.19 -25.93
N SER A 129 1.98 -6.51 -25.56
CA SER A 129 0.99 -7.04 -26.50
C SER A 129 0.58 -6.02 -27.57
N ILE A 130 0.36 -4.76 -27.18
CA ILE A 130 0.07 -3.65 -28.11
C ILE A 130 1.23 -3.48 -29.10
N SER A 131 2.48 -3.51 -28.62
CA SER A 131 3.65 -3.37 -29.51
C SER A 131 3.75 -4.52 -30.54
N LYS A 132 3.37 -5.75 -30.17
CA LYS A 132 3.31 -6.86 -31.12
C LYS A 132 2.23 -6.65 -32.18
N LEU A 133 1.02 -6.26 -31.75
CA LEU A 133 -0.09 -5.97 -32.66
C LEU A 133 0.25 -4.82 -33.62
N ASP A 134 0.90 -3.76 -33.14
CA ASP A 134 1.33 -2.64 -34.00
C ASP A 134 2.31 -3.12 -35.09
N ASN A 135 3.27 -3.97 -34.74
CA ASN A 135 4.20 -4.55 -35.71
C ASN A 135 3.49 -5.45 -36.74
N GLU A 136 2.54 -6.27 -36.30
CA GLU A 136 1.73 -7.12 -37.20
C GLU A 136 0.88 -6.26 -38.15
N ILE A 137 0.25 -5.19 -37.66
CA ILE A 137 -0.52 -4.25 -38.48
C ILE A 137 0.38 -3.56 -39.52
N VAL A 138 1.61 -3.19 -39.17
CA VAL A 138 2.58 -2.61 -40.10
C VAL A 138 2.94 -3.62 -41.20
N ASN A 139 3.25 -4.86 -40.84
CA ASN A 139 3.58 -5.91 -41.82
C ASN A 139 2.40 -6.20 -42.76
N LEU A 140 1.18 -6.28 -42.23
CA LEU A 140 -0.03 -6.49 -43.05
C LEU A 140 -0.26 -5.31 -44.01
N LYS A 141 -0.02 -4.07 -43.56
CA LYS A 141 -0.10 -2.88 -44.45
C LYS A 141 0.91 -2.95 -45.58
N GLU A 142 2.15 -3.35 -45.30
CA GLU A 142 3.17 -3.52 -46.33
C GLU A 142 2.78 -4.62 -47.34
N GLY A 143 2.27 -5.76 -46.86
CA GLY A 143 1.77 -6.83 -47.72
C GLY A 143 0.63 -6.37 -48.64
N VAL A 144 -0.34 -5.61 -48.13
CA VAL A 144 -1.43 -5.05 -48.95
C VAL A 144 -0.90 -4.09 -50.02
N VAL A 145 0.08 -3.25 -49.70
CA VAL A 145 0.70 -2.34 -50.67
C VAL A 145 1.41 -3.13 -51.77
N GLN A 146 2.14 -4.18 -51.41
CA GLN A 146 2.85 -5.01 -52.38
C GLN A 146 1.88 -5.70 -53.35
N LEU A 147 0.86 -6.38 -52.85
CA LEU A 147 -0.15 -7.05 -53.69
C LEU A 147 -0.90 -6.06 -54.59
N THR A 148 -1.14 -4.84 -54.12
CA THR A 148 -1.78 -3.77 -54.91
C THR A 148 -0.91 -3.37 -56.10
N ASN A 149 0.40 -3.25 -55.91
CA ASN A 149 1.33 -2.93 -56.99
C ASN A 149 1.46 -4.10 -57.98
N GLU A 150 1.58 -5.34 -57.49
CA GLU A 150 1.66 -6.53 -58.35
C GLU A 150 0.39 -6.70 -59.21
N LYS A 151 -0.80 -6.45 -58.65
CA LYS A 151 -2.06 -6.45 -59.42
C LYS A 151 -2.02 -5.41 -60.55
N LYS A 152 -1.56 -4.20 -60.25
CA LYS A 152 -1.49 -3.09 -61.22
C LYS A 152 -0.49 -3.38 -62.36
N ASP A 153 0.67 -3.93 -62.04
CA ASP A 153 1.68 -4.27 -63.05
C ASP A 153 1.16 -5.35 -64.02
N LEU A 154 0.44 -6.34 -63.49
CA LEU A 154 -0.22 -7.36 -64.30
C LEU A 154 -1.30 -6.78 -65.22
N GLU A 155 -2.19 -5.93 -64.69
CA GLU A 155 -3.23 -5.26 -65.49
C GLU A 155 -2.63 -4.45 -66.64
N GLN A 156 -1.51 -3.76 -66.40
CA GLN A 156 -0.81 -3.00 -67.42
C GLN A 156 -0.22 -3.91 -68.52
N GLU A 157 0.47 -4.99 -68.14
CA GLU A 157 1.06 -5.93 -69.12
C GLU A 157 0.01 -6.52 -70.07
N TYR A 158 -1.16 -6.91 -69.53
CA TYR A 158 -2.25 -7.44 -70.35
C TYR A 158 -2.86 -6.37 -71.27
N THR A 159 -3.03 -5.14 -70.77
CA THR A 159 -3.55 -4.02 -71.56
C THR A 159 -2.64 -3.67 -72.74
N ASP A 160 -1.32 -3.64 -72.50
CA ASP A 160 -0.32 -3.40 -73.53
C ASP A 160 -0.36 -4.49 -74.61
N LYS A 161 -0.46 -5.76 -74.20
CA LYS A 161 -0.54 -6.91 -75.12
C LYS A 161 -1.82 -6.89 -75.97
N LEU A 162 -2.95 -6.53 -75.38
CA LEU A 162 -4.23 -6.40 -76.09
C LEU A 162 -4.18 -5.26 -77.13
N SER A 163 -3.54 -4.14 -76.76
CA SER A 163 -3.35 -2.98 -77.63
C SER A 163 -2.50 -3.32 -78.86
N GLY A 164 -1.38 -4.04 -78.67
CA GLY A 164 -0.53 -4.48 -79.78
C GLY A 164 -1.26 -5.41 -80.77
N LEU A 165 -2.06 -6.35 -80.27
CA LEU A 165 -2.86 -7.23 -81.14
C LEU A 165 -3.99 -6.48 -81.89
N MET A 166 -4.60 -5.47 -81.27
CA MET A 166 -5.58 -4.62 -81.95
C MET A 166 -4.94 -3.82 -83.09
N GLU A 167 -3.75 -3.25 -82.87
CA GLU A 167 -3.02 -2.50 -83.88
C GLU A 167 -2.65 -3.40 -85.08
N GLU A 168 -2.15 -4.61 -84.81
CA GLU A 168 -1.84 -5.59 -85.86
C GLU A 168 -3.08 -5.99 -86.67
N LYS A 169 -4.23 -6.19 -86.00
CA LYS A 169 -5.52 -6.48 -86.67
C LYS A 169 -5.97 -5.33 -87.59
N ILE A 170 -5.85 -4.08 -87.13
CA ILE A 170 -6.22 -2.91 -87.93
C ILE A 170 -5.33 -2.83 -89.18
N ASN A 171 -4.02 -2.97 -89.02
CA ASN A 171 -3.06 -2.93 -90.13
C ASN A 171 -3.36 -4.01 -91.19
N LEU A 172 -3.66 -5.23 -90.76
CA LEU A 172 -4.05 -6.32 -91.68
C LEU A 172 -5.40 -6.06 -92.36
N GLY A 173 -6.36 -5.43 -91.67
CA GLY A 173 -7.65 -5.02 -92.24
C GLY A 173 -7.48 -3.97 -93.34
N THR A 174 -6.62 -2.97 -93.14
CA THR A 174 -6.29 -1.97 -94.17
C THR A 174 -5.63 -2.63 -95.38
N LEU A 175 -4.65 -3.51 -95.15
CA LEU A 175 -3.98 -4.24 -96.23
C LEU A 175 -4.96 -5.11 -97.03
N LEU A 176 -5.92 -5.77 -96.36
CA LEU A 176 -6.95 -6.56 -97.04
C LEU A 176 -7.82 -5.68 -97.95
N ALA A 177 -8.28 -4.52 -97.46
CA ALA A 177 -9.10 -3.60 -98.24
C ALA A 177 -8.37 -3.11 -99.51
N GLU A 178 -7.08 -2.80 -99.39
CA GLU A 178 -6.23 -2.46 -100.54
C GLU A 178 -6.18 -3.62 -101.56
N LYS A 179 -6.06 -4.88 -101.10
CA LYS A 179 -6.07 -6.05 -102.00
C LYS A 179 -7.42 -6.25 -102.68
N GLU A 180 -8.54 -6.03 -101.98
CA GLU A 180 -9.88 -6.13 -102.56
C GLU A 180 -10.13 -5.10 -103.66
N GLU A 181 -9.63 -3.88 -103.50
CA GLU A 181 -9.76 -2.83 -104.52
C GLU A 181 -8.94 -3.15 -105.77
N ILE A 182 -7.76 -3.72 -105.60
CA ILE A 182 -6.94 -4.24 -106.71
C ILE A 182 -7.69 -5.36 -107.46
N ILE A 183 -8.29 -6.31 -106.74
CA ILE A 183 -9.06 -7.42 -107.34
C ILE A 183 -10.23 -6.89 -108.18
N LYS A 184 -11.04 -5.97 -107.65
CA LYS A 184 -12.16 -5.35 -108.40
C LYS A 184 -11.71 -4.68 -109.69
N THR A 185 -10.55 -4.01 -109.65
CA THR A 185 -9.98 -3.35 -110.83
C THR A 185 -9.60 -4.38 -111.91
N ILE A 186 -9.00 -5.51 -111.50
CA ILE A 186 -8.64 -6.62 -112.41
C ILE A 186 -9.90 -7.26 -113.00
N GLU A 187 -10.95 -7.48 -112.21
CA GLU A 187 -12.22 -8.04 -112.68
C GLU A 187 -12.87 -7.16 -113.76
N SER A 188 -12.91 -5.84 -113.56
CA SER A 188 -13.39 -4.89 -114.57
C SER A 188 -12.59 -4.99 -115.88
N GLN A 189 -11.26 -5.06 -115.78
CA GLN A 189 -10.39 -5.20 -116.96
C GLN A 189 -10.61 -6.54 -117.68
N LYS A 190 -10.89 -7.60 -116.95
CA LYS A 190 -11.22 -8.92 -117.52
C LYS A 190 -12.53 -8.86 -118.32
N GLU A 191 -13.58 -8.29 -117.75
CA GLU A 191 -14.90 -8.21 -118.40
C GLU A 191 -14.86 -7.34 -119.67
N GLU A 192 -14.10 -6.24 -119.64
CA GLU A 192 -13.83 -5.42 -120.83
C GLU A 192 -13.14 -6.23 -121.94
N ALA A 193 -12.15 -7.05 -121.60
CA ALA A 193 -11.46 -7.92 -122.56
C ALA A 193 -12.40 -8.99 -123.15
N GLU A 194 -13.26 -9.60 -122.35
CA GLU A 194 -14.26 -10.59 -122.80
C GLU A 194 -15.28 -9.96 -123.77
N GLN A 195 -15.79 -8.76 -123.46
CA GLN A 195 -16.70 -8.03 -124.35
C GLN A 195 -16.02 -7.64 -125.67
N ALA A 196 -14.75 -7.26 -125.63
CA ALA A 196 -13.97 -6.96 -126.82
C ALA A 196 -13.82 -8.20 -127.72
N VAL A 197 -13.59 -9.38 -127.16
CA VAL A 197 -13.54 -10.64 -127.91
C VAL A 197 -14.91 -10.96 -128.52
N PHE A 198 -15.99 -10.89 -127.75
CA PHE A 198 -17.35 -11.18 -128.22
C PHE A 198 -17.78 -10.26 -129.37
N SER A 199 -17.48 -8.96 -129.27
CA SER A 199 -17.78 -8.00 -130.34
C SER A 199 -17.00 -8.28 -131.63
N LYS A 200 -15.71 -8.65 -131.51
CA LYS A 200 -14.88 -9.05 -132.66
C LYS A 200 -15.39 -10.34 -133.32
N ASP A 201 -15.80 -11.34 -132.54
CA ASP A 201 -16.35 -12.61 -133.06
C ASP A 201 -17.67 -12.41 -133.83
N ARG A 202 -18.55 -11.52 -133.35
CA ARG A 202 -19.79 -11.17 -134.07
C ARG A 202 -19.52 -10.54 -135.43
N LEU A 203 -18.56 -9.61 -135.49
CA LEU A 203 -18.19 -8.89 -136.72
C LEU A 203 -17.58 -9.85 -137.75
N ILE A 204 -16.81 -10.84 -137.28
CA ILE A 204 -16.32 -11.95 -138.10
C ILE A 204 -17.50 -12.74 -138.70
N SER A 205 -18.49 -13.10 -137.89
CA SER A 205 -19.65 -13.87 -138.35
C SER A 205 -20.52 -13.14 -139.38
N GLU A 206 -20.71 -11.82 -139.21
CA GLU A 206 -21.42 -10.97 -140.19
C GLU A 206 -20.66 -10.92 -141.53
N LEU A 207 -19.33 -10.71 -141.48
CA LEU A 207 -18.48 -10.74 -142.68
C LEU A 207 -18.45 -12.11 -143.36
N THR A 208 -18.49 -13.21 -142.60
CA THR A 208 -18.57 -14.56 -143.16
C THR A 208 -19.91 -14.79 -143.88
N GLY A 209 -21.02 -14.33 -143.30
CA GLY A 209 -22.32 -14.40 -143.97
C GLY A 209 -22.37 -13.59 -145.27
N ASP A 210 -21.79 -12.38 -145.27
CA ASP A 210 -21.65 -11.56 -146.48
C ASP A 210 -20.79 -12.26 -147.55
N ILE A 211 -19.71 -12.95 -147.13
CA ILE A 211 -18.86 -13.74 -148.03
C ILE A 211 -19.64 -14.92 -148.61
N GLU A 212 -20.38 -15.67 -147.79
CA GLU A 212 -21.19 -16.81 -148.25
C GLU A 212 -22.31 -16.36 -149.23
N GLU A 213 -22.94 -15.21 -148.98
CA GLU A 213 -23.92 -14.62 -149.91
C GLU A 213 -23.26 -14.22 -151.24
N LYS A 214 -22.08 -13.61 -151.17
CA LYS A 214 -21.29 -13.27 -152.36
C LYS A 214 -20.82 -14.52 -153.10
N GLU A 215 -20.44 -15.59 -152.40
CA GLU A 215 -20.11 -16.89 -152.99
C GLU A 215 -21.32 -17.56 -153.63
N ALA A 216 -22.51 -17.46 -153.04
CA ALA A 216 -23.75 -17.95 -153.66
C ALA A 216 -24.07 -17.18 -154.96
N GLN A 217 -23.91 -15.85 -154.95
CA GLN A 217 -24.04 -15.01 -156.15
C GLN A 217 -22.96 -15.36 -157.21
N ILE A 218 -21.74 -15.64 -156.77
CA ILE A 218 -20.64 -16.10 -157.63
C ILE A 218 -20.94 -17.49 -158.20
N ASN A 219 -21.51 -18.41 -157.43
CA ASN A 219 -21.87 -19.76 -157.90
C ASN A 219 -23.02 -19.72 -158.92
N GLU A 220 -24.00 -18.83 -158.73
CA GLU A 220 -25.08 -18.56 -159.70
C GLU A 220 -24.54 -17.93 -161.00
N LEU A 221 -23.51 -17.09 -160.89
CA LEU A 221 -22.80 -16.51 -162.04
C LEU A 221 -21.82 -17.50 -162.71
N GLN A 222 -21.16 -18.38 -161.95
CA GLN A 222 -20.26 -19.44 -162.45
C GLN A 222 -21.03 -20.57 -163.14
N ALA A 223 -22.27 -20.85 -162.74
CA ALA A 223 -23.19 -21.69 -163.50
C ALA A 223 -23.47 -21.11 -164.92
N ASN A 224 -23.27 -19.80 -165.11
CA ASN A 224 -23.44 -19.09 -166.37
C ASN A 224 -22.12 -18.71 -167.08
N LEU A 225 -20.96 -18.87 -166.44
CA LEU A 225 -19.64 -18.51 -166.98
C LEU A 225 -18.62 -19.63 -166.73
N THR A 226 -18.61 -20.64 -167.59
CA THR A 226 -17.51 -21.60 -167.70
C THR A 226 -16.32 -20.95 -168.43
N LYS A 227 -15.48 -20.17 -167.71
CA LYS A 227 -14.05 -19.90 -168.01
C LYS A 227 -13.40 -18.92 -166.98
N GLU A 228 -12.35 -19.42 -166.29
CA GLU A 228 -11.14 -18.82 -165.64
C GLU A 228 -11.12 -17.28 -165.32
N GLU A 229 -10.58 -16.74 -164.20
CA GLU A 229 -9.46 -17.12 -163.31
C GLU A 229 -9.46 -16.28 -161.98
N LYS A 230 -8.64 -16.70 -161.01
CA LYS A 230 -8.39 -16.21 -159.62
C LYS A 230 -7.81 -14.79 -159.50
N ASP A 231 -8.28 -13.95 -158.54
CA ASP A 231 -7.43 -12.89 -157.91
C ASP A 231 -8.02 -12.11 -156.69
N LEU A 232 -8.64 -12.78 -155.70
CA LEU A 232 -9.07 -12.12 -154.42
C LEU A 232 -8.69 -12.90 -153.13
N GLU A 233 -8.03 -14.05 -153.25
CA GLU A 233 -7.57 -14.90 -152.12
C GLU A 233 -6.29 -14.36 -151.44
N LYS A 234 -5.54 -13.45 -152.10
CA LYS A 234 -4.19 -13.06 -151.66
C LYS A 234 -4.18 -11.93 -150.61
N GLU A 235 -5.18 -11.05 -150.58
CA GLU A 235 -5.23 -9.95 -149.59
C GLU A 235 -5.76 -10.42 -148.22
N TYR A 236 -6.61 -11.45 -148.19
CA TYR A 236 -7.14 -12.05 -146.97
C TYR A 236 -6.17 -13.07 -146.33
N ALA A 237 -5.38 -13.78 -147.14
CA ALA A 237 -4.32 -14.66 -146.66
C ALA A 237 -3.17 -13.92 -145.95
N ASP A 238 -2.94 -12.64 -146.29
CA ASP A 238 -1.89 -11.81 -145.68
C ASP A 238 -2.32 -11.13 -144.36
N LYS A 239 -3.62 -10.86 -144.15
CA LYS A 239 -4.15 -10.21 -142.93
C LYS A 239 -4.62 -11.18 -141.84
N LEU A 240 -5.03 -12.40 -142.21
CA LEU A 240 -5.53 -13.42 -141.28
C LEU A 240 -4.49 -13.86 -140.22
N PRO A 241 -3.19 -14.04 -140.55
CA PRO A 241 -2.19 -14.40 -139.55
C PRO A 241 -1.98 -13.29 -138.51
N GLY A 242 -2.01 -12.01 -138.91
CA GLY A 242 -1.86 -10.87 -138.00
C GLY A 242 -3.04 -10.72 -137.04
N LEU A 243 -4.27 -10.98 -137.51
CA LEU A 243 -5.47 -11.01 -136.66
C LEU A 243 -5.48 -12.22 -135.71
N MET A 244 -4.99 -13.39 -136.16
CA MET A 244 -4.80 -14.55 -135.27
C MET A 244 -3.71 -14.31 -134.22
N GLU A 245 -2.63 -13.62 -134.57
CA GLU A 245 -1.56 -13.25 -133.63
C GLU A 245 -2.05 -12.20 -132.61
N GLU A 246 -2.84 -11.21 -133.04
CA GLU A 246 -3.49 -10.25 -132.14
C GLU A 246 -4.52 -10.93 -131.21
N LYS A 247 -5.33 -11.86 -131.73
CA LYS A 247 -6.25 -12.68 -130.93
C LYS A 247 -5.50 -13.53 -129.91
N ALA A 248 -4.47 -14.27 -130.33
CA ALA A 248 -3.67 -15.09 -129.43
C ALA A 248 -2.96 -14.26 -128.36
N ARG A 249 -2.51 -13.05 -128.70
CA ARG A 249 -1.92 -12.11 -127.74
C ARG A 249 -2.96 -11.60 -126.73
N LEU A 250 -4.19 -11.30 -127.15
CA LEU A 250 -5.27 -10.89 -126.25
C LEU A 250 -5.73 -12.05 -125.35
N GLU A 251 -5.84 -13.27 -125.89
CA GLU A 251 -6.13 -14.48 -125.12
C GLU A 251 -5.02 -14.77 -124.10
N ALA A 252 -3.74 -14.60 -124.46
CA ALA A 252 -2.63 -14.74 -123.54
C ALA A 252 -2.65 -13.67 -122.43
N GLN A 253 -3.03 -12.43 -122.74
CA GLN A 253 -3.20 -11.37 -121.75
C GLN A 253 -4.39 -11.65 -120.81
N LEU A 254 -5.49 -12.19 -121.33
CA LEU A 254 -6.63 -12.62 -120.53
C LEU A 254 -6.23 -13.73 -119.56
N ILE A 255 -5.56 -14.78 -120.05
CA ILE A 255 -5.06 -15.88 -119.21
C ILE A 255 -4.12 -15.35 -118.13
N GLN A 256 -3.22 -14.43 -118.47
CA GLN A 256 -2.34 -13.80 -117.50
C GLN A 256 -3.11 -13.01 -116.42
N GLN A 257 -4.16 -12.27 -116.80
CA GLN A 257 -5.01 -11.55 -115.85
C GLN A 257 -5.82 -12.50 -114.97
N GLU A 258 -6.32 -13.61 -115.52
CA GLU A 258 -7.03 -14.63 -114.75
C GLU A 258 -6.11 -15.36 -113.75
N GLU A 259 -4.86 -15.64 -114.14
CA GLU A 259 -3.86 -16.22 -113.23
C GLU A 259 -3.47 -15.23 -112.13
N MET A 260 -3.33 -13.95 -112.46
CA MET A 260 -3.06 -12.89 -111.50
C MET A 260 -4.23 -12.70 -110.52
N LEU A 261 -5.47 -12.72 -111.03
CA LEU A 261 -6.69 -12.66 -110.24
C LEU A 261 -6.74 -13.83 -109.24
N LYS A 262 -6.53 -15.07 -109.72
CA LYS A 262 -6.47 -16.26 -108.85
C LYS A 262 -5.36 -16.17 -107.80
N ALA A 263 -4.22 -15.56 -108.13
CA ALA A 263 -3.15 -15.34 -107.15
C ALA A 263 -3.54 -14.29 -106.10
N LYS A 264 -4.23 -13.21 -106.51
CA LYS A 264 -4.72 -12.17 -105.61
C LYS A 264 -5.87 -12.65 -104.72
N ASP A 265 -6.76 -13.49 -105.24
CA ASP A 265 -7.81 -14.14 -104.47
C ASP A 265 -7.23 -15.10 -103.44
N ARG A 266 -6.17 -15.84 -103.77
CA ARG A 266 -5.45 -16.69 -102.79
C ARG A 266 -4.77 -15.84 -101.71
N GLU A 267 -4.11 -14.75 -102.07
CA GLU A 267 -3.55 -13.79 -101.08
C GLU A 267 -4.66 -13.26 -100.16
N LYS A 268 -5.81 -12.88 -100.73
CA LYS A 268 -6.99 -12.42 -99.99
C LYS A 268 -7.51 -13.48 -99.02
N GLU A 269 -7.69 -14.73 -99.47
CA GLU A 269 -8.12 -15.81 -98.59
C GLU A 269 -7.11 -16.11 -97.49
N GLU A 270 -5.80 -16.01 -97.76
CA GLU A 270 -4.76 -16.16 -96.73
C GLU A 270 -4.83 -15.04 -95.69
N PHE A 271 -5.09 -13.79 -96.09
CA PHE A 271 -5.29 -12.68 -95.16
C PHE A 271 -6.59 -12.82 -94.36
N ILE A 272 -7.68 -13.30 -94.96
CA ILE A 272 -8.94 -13.61 -94.26
C ILE A 272 -8.69 -14.68 -93.21
N ALA A 273 -8.01 -15.78 -93.56
CA ALA A 273 -7.68 -16.85 -92.63
C ALA A 273 -6.79 -16.35 -91.46
N LYS A 274 -5.82 -15.46 -91.73
CA LYS A 274 -5.00 -14.82 -90.70
C LYS A 274 -5.81 -13.89 -89.81
N LEU A 275 -6.69 -13.05 -90.37
CA LEU A 275 -7.57 -12.18 -89.61
C LEU A 275 -8.56 -12.96 -88.74
N GLU A 276 -9.08 -14.08 -89.23
CA GLU A 276 -9.98 -14.96 -88.49
C GLU A 276 -9.22 -15.66 -87.35
N THR A 277 -7.98 -16.12 -87.60
CA THR A 277 -7.09 -16.67 -86.58
C THR A 277 -6.77 -15.64 -85.50
N TYR A 278 -6.35 -14.43 -85.88
CA TYR A 278 -6.08 -13.36 -84.92
C TYR A 278 -7.34 -12.89 -84.19
N SER A 279 -8.49 -12.86 -84.85
CA SER A 279 -9.75 -12.54 -84.19
C SER A 279 -10.14 -13.60 -83.17
N ASN A 280 -9.91 -14.88 -83.48
CA ASN A 280 -10.11 -15.98 -82.55
C ASN A 280 -9.11 -15.92 -81.40
N GLN A 281 -7.84 -15.61 -81.67
CA GLN A 281 -6.82 -15.42 -80.62
C GLN A 281 -7.13 -14.21 -79.73
N ILE A 282 -7.61 -13.09 -80.30
CA ILE A 282 -8.05 -11.91 -79.55
C ILE A 282 -9.26 -12.26 -78.69
N ASN A 283 -10.24 -12.99 -79.23
CA ASN A 283 -11.42 -13.41 -78.47
C ASN A 283 -11.04 -14.41 -77.37
N GLU A 284 -10.21 -15.41 -77.65
CA GLU A 284 -9.75 -16.39 -76.67
C GLU A 284 -8.87 -15.74 -75.59
N LEU A 285 -8.02 -14.78 -75.95
CA LEU A 285 -7.26 -13.98 -74.98
C LEU A 285 -8.18 -13.05 -74.19
N LYS A 286 -9.25 -12.51 -74.78
CA LYS A 286 -10.25 -11.69 -74.10
C LYS A 286 -11.11 -12.52 -73.14
N ASP A 287 -11.44 -13.74 -73.50
CA ASP A 287 -12.14 -14.70 -72.65
C ASP A 287 -11.22 -15.20 -71.53
N LYS A 288 -9.95 -15.48 -71.83
CA LYS A 288 -8.93 -15.79 -70.81
C LYS A 288 -8.66 -14.60 -69.90
N LEU A 289 -8.64 -13.38 -70.44
CA LEU A 289 -8.48 -12.15 -69.66
C LEU A 289 -9.67 -11.95 -68.73
N THR A 290 -10.90 -12.00 -69.24
CA THR A 290 -12.10 -11.85 -68.40
C THR A 290 -12.22 -12.96 -67.35
N LEU A 291 -11.88 -14.21 -67.70
CA LEU A 291 -11.89 -15.31 -66.74
C LEU A 291 -10.80 -15.13 -65.68
N GLN A 292 -9.56 -14.85 -66.08
CA GLN A 292 -8.43 -14.67 -65.18
C GLN A 292 -8.55 -13.41 -64.34
N GLU A 293 -9.06 -12.31 -64.89
CA GLU A 293 -9.45 -11.11 -64.14
C GLU A 293 -10.53 -11.49 -63.14
N SER A 294 -11.59 -12.19 -63.53
CA SER A 294 -12.65 -12.56 -62.58
C SER A 294 -12.20 -13.54 -61.49
N GLU A 295 -11.30 -14.49 -61.79
CA GLU A 295 -10.78 -15.48 -60.84
C GLU A 295 -9.71 -14.86 -59.93
N LYS A 296 -8.71 -14.17 -60.49
CA LYS A 296 -7.69 -13.49 -59.67
C LYS A 296 -8.29 -12.33 -58.90
N GLU A 297 -9.22 -11.57 -59.48
CA GLU A 297 -9.93 -10.53 -58.76
C GLU A 297 -10.80 -11.13 -57.66
N LYS A 298 -11.45 -12.29 -57.85
CA LYS A 298 -12.11 -13.01 -56.75
C LYS A 298 -11.14 -13.47 -55.67
N ASP A 299 -10.01 -14.05 -56.03
CA ASP A 299 -9.00 -14.50 -55.05
C ASP A 299 -8.42 -13.31 -54.29
N TYR A 300 -7.98 -12.25 -54.99
CA TYR A 300 -7.47 -11.03 -54.35
C TYR A 300 -8.56 -10.29 -53.58
N THR A 301 -9.81 -10.24 -54.03
CA THR A 301 -10.89 -9.60 -53.25
C THR A 301 -11.28 -10.42 -52.04
N ALA A 302 -11.26 -11.75 -52.12
CA ALA A 302 -11.44 -12.63 -50.97
C ALA A 302 -10.30 -12.47 -49.97
N GLU A 303 -9.05 -12.50 -50.42
CA GLU A 303 -7.87 -12.33 -49.57
C GLU A 303 -7.80 -10.91 -48.97
N LEU A 304 -8.10 -9.87 -49.74
CA LEU A 304 -8.25 -8.50 -49.23
C LEU A 304 -9.43 -8.35 -48.27
N SER A 305 -10.52 -9.11 -48.47
CA SER A 305 -11.66 -9.11 -47.55
C SER A 305 -11.28 -9.76 -46.22
N ILE A 306 -10.59 -10.91 -46.26
CA ILE A 306 -10.07 -11.58 -45.07
C ILE A 306 -9.06 -10.68 -44.35
N LEU A 307 -8.07 -10.13 -45.05
CA LEU A 307 -7.11 -9.19 -44.45
C LEU A 307 -7.79 -7.94 -43.89
N ARG A 308 -8.86 -7.43 -44.53
CA ARG A 308 -9.66 -6.31 -43.97
C ARG A 308 -10.39 -6.71 -42.71
N GLU A 309 -11.01 -7.89 -42.68
CA GLU A 309 -11.71 -8.40 -41.50
C GLU A 309 -10.72 -8.62 -40.36
N GLU A 310 -9.60 -9.30 -40.59
CA GLU A 310 -8.52 -9.50 -39.61
C GLU A 310 -7.96 -8.17 -39.12
N LYS A 311 -7.66 -7.23 -40.03
CA LYS A 311 -7.24 -5.87 -39.66
C LYS A 311 -8.30 -5.19 -38.80
N SER A 312 -9.59 -5.29 -39.14
CA SER A 312 -10.66 -4.68 -38.35
C SER A 312 -10.80 -5.31 -36.97
N ALA A 313 -10.57 -6.63 -36.87
CA ALA A 313 -10.58 -7.36 -35.62
C ALA A 313 -9.40 -6.92 -34.74
N PHE A 314 -8.20 -6.81 -35.30
CA PHE A 314 -7.04 -6.29 -34.61
C PHE A 314 -7.19 -4.82 -34.22
N GLU A 315 -7.75 -3.95 -35.07
CA GLU A 315 -8.06 -2.56 -34.73
C GLU A 315 -9.08 -2.49 -33.57
N THR A 316 -10.09 -3.36 -33.56
CA THR A 316 -11.06 -3.45 -32.47
C THR A 316 -10.40 -3.94 -31.17
N GLN A 317 -9.52 -4.94 -31.26
CA GLN A 317 -8.78 -5.47 -30.13
C GLN A 317 -7.76 -4.45 -29.58
N LEU A 318 -7.08 -3.71 -30.46
CA LEU A 318 -6.19 -2.60 -30.12
C LEU A 318 -6.97 -1.51 -29.39
N LYS A 319 -8.13 -1.09 -29.93
CA LYS A 319 -8.99 -0.08 -29.33
C LYS A 319 -9.52 -0.51 -27.96
N THR A 320 -9.89 -1.79 -27.83
CA THR A 320 -10.32 -2.38 -26.55
C THR A 320 -9.17 -2.39 -25.55
N SER A 321 -7.97 -2.78 -25.98
CA SER A 321 -6.77 -2.80 -25.13
C SER A 321 -6.34 -1.40 -24.71
N GLN A 322 -6.44 -0.41 -25.60
CA GLN A 322 -6.20 1.01 -25.30
C GLN A 322 -7.22 1.57 -24.32
N ALA A 323 -8.50 1.21 -24.45
CA ALA A 323 -9.54 1.61 -23.50
C ALA A 323 -9.28 1.03 -22.11
N LEU A 324 -8.94 -0.26 -22.03
CA LEU A 324 -8.54 -0.91 -20.78
C LEU A 324 -7.27 -0.28 -20.20
N LEU A 325 -6.27 0.05 -21.03
CA LEU A 325 -5.07 0.75 -20.59
C LEU A 325 -5.41 2.11 -19.98
N SER A 326 -6.25 2.91 -20.64
CA SER A 326 -6.71 4.21 -20.12
C SER A 326 -7.43 4.05 -18.78
N GLU A 327 -8.35 3.09 -18.67
CA GLU A 327 -9.07 2.80 -17.41
C GLU A 327 -8.11 2.38 -16.28
N ARG A 328 -7.08 1.61 -16.60
CA ARG A 328 -6.03 1.22 -15.65
C ARG A 328 -5.14 2.40 -15.27
N GLU A 329 -4.78 3.27 -16.21
CA GLU A 329 -4.01 4.50 -15.93
C GLU A 329 -4.81 5.48 -15.05
N ASP A 330 -6.11 5.63 -15.31
CA ASP A 330 -7.03 6.40 -14.45
C ASP A 330 -7.10 5.78 -13.05
N THR A 331 -7.22 4.45 -12.96
CA THR A 331 -7.21 3.73 -11.68
C THR A 331 -5.89 3.94 -10.93
N ILE A 332 -4.74 3.85 -11.60
CA ILE A 332 -3.42 4.12 -11.01
C ILE A 332 -3.35 5.56 -10.50
N THR A 333 -3.91 6.52 -11.23
CA THR A 333 -3.93 7.92 -10.82
C THR A 333 -4.77 8.11 -9.56
N ILE A 334 -5.95 7.51 -9.50
CA ILE A 334 -6.81 7.50 -8.30
C ILE A 334 -6.10 6.83 -7.13
N LEU A 335 -5.46 5.68 -7.35
CA LEU A 335 -4.71 4.96 -6.31
C LEU A 335 -3.52 5.77 -5.80
N LYS A 336 -2.80 6.48 -6.68
CA LYS A 336 -1.72 7.40 -6.27
C LYS A 336 -2.25 8.54 -5.43
N GLN A 337 -3.39 9.12 -5.80
CA GLN A 337 -4.00 10.19 -5.02
C GLN A 337 -4.52 9.68 -3.66
N GLN A 338 -5.11 8.49 -3.63
CA GLN A 338 -5.48 7.82 -2.37
C GLN A 338 -4.24 7.48 -1.53
N LYS A 339 -3.11 7.14 -2.17
CA LYS A 339 -1.84 6.93 -1.48
C LYS A 339 -1.37 8.23 -0.83
N GLU A 340 -1.30 9.34 -1.58
CA GLU A 340 -0.97 10.67 -1.02
C GLU A 340 -1.92 11.08 0.12
N GLU A 341 -3.22 10.82 -0.02
CA GLU A 341 -4.19 11.09 1.04
C GLU A 341 -3.94 10.20 2.27
N SER A 342 -3.60 8.93 2.06
CA SER A 342 -3.22 8.03 3.16
C SER A 342 -1.87 8.39 3.80
N GLU A 343 -0.90 8.89 3.05
CA GLU A 343 0.37 9.43 3.57
C GLU A 343 0.13 10.70 4.39
N LYS A 344 -0.80 11.56 3.96
CA LYS A 344 -1.23 12.72 4.74
C LYS A 344 -1.95 12.31 6.03
N ASN A 345 -2.85 11.33 5.95
CA ASN A 345 -3.49 10.76 7.14
C ASN A 345 -2.48 10.08 8.06
N LEU A 346 -1.43 9.46 7.52
CA LEU A 346 -0.31 8.92 8.32
C LEU A 346 0.40 10.06 9.03
N ALA A 347 0.73 11.16 8.36
CA ALA A 347 1.35 12.31 9.00
C ALA A 347 0.47 12.91 10.12
N ASP A 348 -0.85 12.92 9.93
CA ASP A 348 -1.80 13.33 10.98
C ASP A 348 -1.84 12.30 12.13
N GLN A 349 -1.74 11.00 11.84
CA GLN A 349 -1.63 9.95 12.86
C GLN A 349 -0.29 10.00 13.60
N ASP A 350 0.81 10.29 12.94
CA ASP A 350 2.12 10.51 13.56
C ASP A 350 2.06 11.68 14.53
N LYS A 351 1.33 12.74 14.19
CA LYS A 351 1.06 13.85 15.11
C LYS A 351 0.29 13.39 16.35
N ILE A 352 -0.72 12.54 16.19
CA ILE A 352 -1.45 11.94 17.33
C ILE A 352 -0.54 11.04 18.15
N VAL A 353 0.34 10.25 17.53
CA VAL A 353 1.33 9.42 18.21
C VAL A 353 2.31 10.29 19.01
N VAL A 354 2.73 11.43 18.48
CA VAL A 354 3.55 12.41 19.22
C VAL A 354 2.79 12.98 20.41
N GLU A 355 1.53 13.41 20.23
CA GLU A 355 0.67 13.92 21.32
C GLU A 355 0.42 12.86 22.42
N LEU A 356 0.19 11.61 22.03
CA LEU A 356 0.05 10.48 22.95
C LEU A 356 1.37 10.15 23.65
N SER A 357 2.50 10.24 22.95
CA SER A 357 3.84 10.03 23.52
C SER A 357 4.18 11.12 24.55
N GLU A 358 3.84 12.37 24.26
CA GLU A 358 3.95 13.48 25.22
C GLU A 358 3.06 13.28 26.44
N SER A 359 1.84 12.77 26.23
CA SER A 359 0.92 12.42 27.32
C SER A 359 1.46 11.28 28.18
N ILE A 360 1.98 10.21 27.58
CA ILE A 360 2.65 9.09 28.28
C ILE A 360 3.84 9.61 29.09
N LYS A 361 4.68 10.47 28.50
CA LYS A 361 5.80 11.11 29.21
C LYS A 361 5.31 12.00 30.37
N GLY A 362 4.18 12.68 30.20
CA GLY A 362 3.51 13.41 31.27
C GLY A 362 3.10 12.51 32.44
N TYR A 363 2.47 11.38 32.15
CA TYR A 363 2.13 10.37 33.17
C TYR A 363 3.37 9.75 33.82
N GLU A 364 4.46 9.51 33.08
CA GLU A 364 5.73 9.03 33.64
C GLU A 364 6.34 10.03 34.63
N ASN A 365 6.29 11.32 34.31
CA ASN A 365 6.73 12.39 35.21
C ASN A 365 5.84 12.43 36.46
N GLN A 366 4.51 12.34 36.32
CA GLN A 366 3.58 12.29 37.46
C GLN A 366 3.83 11.08 38.36
N VAL A 367 4.06 9.91 37.78
CA VAL A 367 4.42 8.69 38.53
C VAL A 367 5.73 8.88 39.30
N THR A 368 6.70 9.56 38.70
CA THR A 368 8.00 9.86 39.34
C THR A 368 7.84 10.87 40.47
N GLU A 369 7.09 11.94 40.23
CA GLU A 369 6.79 12.98 41.23
C GLU A 369 6.02 12.40 42.42
N ILE A 370 5.01 11.55 42.18
CA ILE A 370 4.29 10.85 43.24
C ILE A 370 5.23 9.97 44.06
N LYS A 371 6.18 9.26 43.43
CA LYS A 371 7.18 8.47 44.15
C LYS A 371 8.11 9.31 45.01
N GLU A 372 8.52 10.48 44.52
CA GLU A 372 9.36 11.41 45.27
C GLU A 372 8.60 12.07 46.42
N GLN A 373 7.33 12.45 46.21
CA GLN A 373 6.44 12.98 47.24
C GLN A 373 6.21 11.96 48.35
N MET A 374 5.92 10.69 48.01
CA MET A 374 5.87 9.59 48.99
C MET A 374 7.14 9.51 49.84
N ALA A 375 8.31 9.58 49.20
CA ALA A 375 9.58 9.49 49.90
C ALA A 375 9.85 10.71 50.79
N LYS A 376 9.39 11.91 50.39
CA LYS A 376 9.55 13.15 51.13
C LYS A 376 8.57 13.24 52.31
N GLU A 377 7.28 13.03 52.08
CA GLU A 377 6.23 13.05 53.11
C GLU A 377 6.47 11.95 54.15
N GLY A 378 6.89 10.76 53.72
CA GLY A 378 7.31 9.70 54.62
C GLY A 378 8.46 10.12 55.55
N LYS A 379 9.50 10.75 55.00
CA LYS A 379 10.64 11.27 55.78
C LYS A 379 10.27 12.43 56.70
N GLU A 380 9.40 13.33 56.24
CA GLU A 380 8.98 14.51 57.00
C GLU A 380 8.11 14.13 58.20
N LYS A 381 7.14 13.23 57.99
CA LYS A 381 6.32 12.65 59.07
C LYS A 381 7.15 11.83 60.05
N GLU A 382 8.10 11.05 59.55
CA GLU A 382 9.03 10.29 60.39
C GLU A 382 9.92 11.23 61.23
N ALA A 383 10.43 12.32 60.67
CA ALA A 383 11.24 13.31 61.38
C ALA A 383 10.44 14.14 62.41
N GLU A 384 9.22 14.56 62.06
CA GLU A 384 8.32 15.29 62.97
C GLU A 384 7.96 14.42 64.18
N CYS A 385 7.60 13.15 63.95
CA CYS A 385 7.29 12.21 65.02
C CYS A 385 8.53 11.83 65.83
N ALA A 386 9.69 11.62 65.22
CA ALA A 386 10.94 11.38 65.94
C ALA A 386 11.31 12.56 66.85
N SER A 387 11.11 13.80 66.39
CA SER A 387 11.35 15.01 67.18
C SER A 387 10.38 15.10 68.37
N ARG A 388 9.09 14.85 68.15
CA ARG A 388 8.08 14.86 69.22
C ARG A 388 8.28 13.72 70.21
N LEU A 389 8.68 12.54 69.74
CA LEU A 389 9.03 11.40 70.58
C LEU A 389 10.26 11.71 71.44
N SER A 390 11.30 12.34 70.87
CA SER A 390 12.48 12.77 71.61
C SER A 390 12.13 13.79 72.69
N LEU A 391 11.26 14.75 72.40
CA LEU A 391 10.79 15.74 73.39
C LEU A 391 10.00 15.06 74.52
N LEU A 392 9.10 14.14 74.20
CA LEU A 392 8.34 13.39 75.21
C LEU A 392 9.24 12.45 76.04
N MET A 393 10.26 11.84 75.43
CA MET A 393 11.25 11.03 76.12
C MET A 393 12.12 11.88 77.06
N GLU A 394 12.52 13.08 76.63
CA GLU A 394 13.26 14.02 77.47
C GLU A 394 12.38 14.52 78.64
N GLU A 395 11.13 14.89 78.36
CA GLU A 395 10.16 15.26 79.41
C GLU A 395 9.94 14.10 80.40
N LYS A 396 9.81 12.86 79.92
CA LYS A 396 9.72 11.66 80.76
C LYS A 396 10.97 11.50 81.62
N SER A 397 12.17 11.57 81.03
CA SER A 397 13.46 11.46 81.71
C SER A 397 13.62 12.50 82.82
N ILE A 398 13.23 13.75 82.57
CA ILE A 398 13.23 14.83 83.57
C ILE A 398 12.27 14.50 84.74
N VAL A 399 11.08 13.97 84.45
CA VAL A 399 10.10 13.61 85.48
C VAL A 399 10.57 12.39 86.29
N GLU A 400 11.19 11.40 85.64
CA GLU A 400 11.80 10.24 86.30
C GLU A 400 12.98 10.63 87.20
N ALA A 401 13.83 11.56 86.75
CA ALA A 401 14.91 12.09 87.56
C ALA A 401 14.39 12.85 88.80
N LYS A 402 13.33 13.66 88.63
CA LYS A 402 12.65 14.33 89.75
C LYS A 402 12.01 13.34 90.72
N LEU A 403 11.45 12.25 90.21
CA LEU A 403 10.91 11.16 91.02
C LEU A 403 12.01 10.49 91.83
N ALA A 404 13.17 10.20 91.22
CA ALA A 404 14.32 9.62 91.92
C ALA A 404 14.88 10.57 93.01
N GLU A 405 14.94 11.88 92.72
CA GLU A 405 15.37 12.90 93.69
C GLU A 405 14.37 13.02 94.87
N ALA A 406 13.07 12.98 94.59
CA ALA A 406 12.02 12.99 95.61
C ALA A 406 12.09 11.74 96.51
N MET A 407 12.39 10.58 95.93
CA MET A 407 12.59 9.33 96.68
C MET A 407 13.87 9.36 97.55
N GLN A 408 14.94 10.06 97.12
CA GLN A 408 16.15 10.26 97.93
C GLN A 408 15.94 11.23 99.11
N LYS A 409 15.18 12.31 98.92
CA LYS A 409 14.96 13.35 99.96
C LYS A 409 13.95 12.96 101.05
N GLY A 410 13.28 11.82 100.91
CA GLY A 410 12.07 11.49 101.66
C GLY A 410 12.05 10.18 102.45
N ILE A 411 13.17 9.53 102.76
CA ILE A 411 13.14 8.38 103.69
C ILE A 411 13.84 8.79 104.99
N PRO A 412 13.12 9.06 106.09
CA PRO A 412 13.78 9.29 107.37
C PRO A 412 14.47 7.99 107.83
N ASP A 413 15.68 8.09 108.39
CA ASP A 413 16.45 6.94 108.94
C ASP A 413 15.82 6.33 110.21
N TYR A 414 14.60 6.77 110.54
CA TYR A 414 13.84 6.30 111.68
C TYR A 414 12.34 6.28 111.37
N TYR A 415 11.64 5.33 111.98
CA TYR A 415 10.20 5.19 111.97
C TYR A 415 9.66 5.40 113.38
N GLU A 416 8.60 6.18 113.51
CA GLU A 416 7.86 6.30 114.76
C GLU A 416 6.73 5.28 114.81
N VAL A 417 6.81 4.39 115.80
CA VAL A 417 5.84 3.32 116.03
C VAL A 417 4.45 3.91 116.24
N LYS A 418 3.47 3.48 115.46
CA LYS A 418 2.07 3.86 115.61
C LYS A 418 1.33 2.82 116.45
N ARG A 419 0.18 3.21 117.02
CA ARG A 419 -0.64 2.29 117.82
C ARG A 419 -1.13 1.12 116.97
N GLY A 420 -0.78 -0.10 117.37
CA GLY A 420 -1.12 -1.33 116.64
C GLY A 420 -0.01 -1.87 115.72
N ASP A 421 1.13 -1.18 115.68
CA ASP A 421 2.32 -1.66 114.98
C ASP A 421 3.00 -2.81 115.75
N SER A 422 3.67 -3.66 114.97
CA SER A 422 4.65 -4.63 115.45
C SER A 422 5.91 -4.47 114.61
N LEU A 423 7.07 -4.91 115.13
CA LEU A 423 8.32 -4.84 114.37
C LEU A 423 8.19 -5.51 112.99
N TRP A 424 7.40 -6.58 112.88
CA TRP A 424 7.06 -7.26 111.63
C TRP A 424 6.34 -6.34 110.62
N LYS A 425 5.25 -5.69 111.04
CA LYS A 425 4.49 -4.79 110.16
C LYS A 425 5.32 -3.58 109.71
N ILE A 426 6.24 -3.15 110.56
CA ILE A 426 7.18 -2.08 110.24
C ILE A 426 8.18 -2.58 109.20
N ALA A 427 8.78 -3.76 109.38
CA ALA A 427 9.69 -4.36 108.39
C ALA A 427 9.01 -4.60 107.04
N GLU A 428 7.77 -5.09 107.04
CA GLU A 428 6.98 -5.26 105.81
C GLU A 428 6.74 -3.92 105.10
N ARG A 429 6.52 -2.83 105.83
CA ARG A 429 6.34 -1.50 105.24
C ARG A 429 7.64 -0.92 104.64
N PHE A 430 8.79 -1.16 105.27
CA PHE A 430 10.06 -0.53 104.86
C PHE A 430 10.93 -1.39 103.94
N TYR A 431 10.86 -2.70 104.07
CA TYR A 431 11.67 -3.65 103.30
C TYR A 431 10.83 -4.55 102.38
N ASN A 432 9.49 -4.45 102.41
CA ASN A 432 8.57 -5.39 101.77
C ASN A 432 8.76 -6.85 102.19
N GLN A 433 9.43 -7.07 103.33
CA GLN A 433 9.74 -8.39 103.89
C GLN A 433 9.60 -8.30 105.42
N GLY A 434 8.51 -8.88 105.96
CA GLY A 434 8.22 -8.80 107.39
C GLY A 434 9.24 -9.52 108.29
N GLU A 435 9.96 -10.51 107.75
CA GLU A 435 11.01 -11.27 108.45
C GLU A 435 12.21 -10.40 108.87
N GLU A 436 12.45 -9.28 108.18
CA GLU A 436 13.55 -8.36 108.43
C GLU A 436 13.33 -7.46 109.68
N TRP A 437 12.32 -7.76 110.48
CA TRP A 437 12.05 -7.09 111.75
C TRP A 437 13.21 -7.22 112.74
N ILE A 438 14.02 -8.28 112.62
CA ILE A 438 15.22 -8.50 113.43
C ILE A 438 16.23 -7.37 113.21
N LYS A 439 16.44 -6.93 111.95
CA LYS A 439 17.34 -5.79 111.65
C LYS A 439 16.90 -4.51 112.35
N ILE A 440 15.59 -4.26 112.39
CA ILE A 440 15.01 -3.11 113.10
C ILE A 440 15.25 -3.26 114.61
N PHE A 441 15.08 -4.46 115.17
CA PHE A 441 15.34 -4.69 116.59
C PHE A 441 16.81 -4.48 116.96
N GLU A 442 17.73 -5.05 116.18
CA GLU A 442 19.19 -4.98 116.41
C GLU A 442 19.71 -3.53 116.35
N ALA A 443 19.22 -2.74 115.39
CA ALA A 443 19.59 -1.34 115.28
C ALA A 443 19.02 -0.44 116.37
N ASN A 444 18.13 -0.97 117.22
CA ASN A 444 17.46 -0.23 118.30
C ASN A 444 17.56 -0.95 119.65
N LEU A 445 18.60 -1.75 119.87
CA LEU A 445 18.82 -2.45 121.15
C LEU A 445 18.92 -1.49 122.34
N ASP A 446 19.30 -0.24 122.10
CA ASP A 446 19.31 0.84 123.08
C ASP A 446 17.88 1.28 123.48
N LYS A 447 16.91 1.16 122.57
CA LYS A 447 15.53 1.65 122.73
C LYS A 447 14.51 0.54 122.97
N ILE A 448 14.74 -0.67 122.47
CA ILE A 448 13.85 -1.82 122.61
C ILE A 448 14.54 -2.85 123.50
N LYS A 449 14.06 -2.96 124.74
CA LYS A 449 14.54 -3.96 125.70
C LYS A 449 13.91 -5.34 125.46
N ASN A 450 12.69 -5.37 124.94
CA ASN A 450 11.95 -6.58 124.63
C ASN A 450 11.39 -6.45 123.20
N PRO A 451 11.80 -7.31 122.25
CA PRO A 451 11.37 -7.23 120.85
C PRO A 451 9.85 -7.37 120.67
N ASN A 452 9.17 -8.01 121.62
CA ASN A 452 7.70 -8.16 121.58
C ASN A 452 6.96 -6.93 122.10
N LEU A 453 7.66 -5.89 122.57
CA LEU A 453 7.05 -4.74 123.20
C LEU A 453 7.65 -3.44 122.65
N ILE A 454 6.93 -2.86 121.69
CA ILE A 454 7.17 -1.52 121.17
C ILE A 454 5.99 -0.62 121.55
N TYR A 455 6.28 0.64 121.82
CA TYR A 455 5.29 1.60 122.30
C TYR A 455 4.94 2.59 121.20
N PRO A 456 3.67 3.02 121.10
CA PRO A 456 3.31 4.14 120.24
C PRO A 456 4.19 5.36 120.54
N TYR A 457 4.58 6.10 119.52
CA TYR A 457 5.50 7.23 119.55
C TYR A 457 6.98 6.88 119.83
N GLN A 458 7.32 5.59 119.91
CA GLN A 458 8.71 5.16 120.02
C GLN A 458 9.41 5.29 118.66
N ARG A 459 10.56 5.97 118.61
CA ARG A 459 11.35 6.12 117.37
C ARG A 459 12.36 5.01 117.22
N LEU A 460 12.17 4.20 116.19
CA LEU A 460 13.07 3.11 115.82
C LEU A 460 13.89 3.52 114.61
N THR A 461 15.20 3.46 114.70
CA THR A 461 16.11 3.54 113.57
C THR A 461 15.75 2.43 112.57
N ILE A 462 15.59 2.76 111.30
CA ILE A 462 15.34 1.78 110.24
C ILE A 462 16.62 1.69 109.41
N PRO A 463 17.44 0.63 109.61
CA PRO A 463 18.65 0.44 108.82
C PRO A 463 18.36 0.43 107.33
N LYS A 464 19.06 1.28 106.58
CA LYS A 464 19.03 1.24 105.12
C LYS A 464 20.25 0.45 104.65
N GLU A 465 20.22 -0.87 104.87
CA GLU A 465 21.00 -1.94 104.22
C GLU A 465 20.80 -3.29 104.94
#